data_AF-X8AQ88-F1
#
_entry.id   AF-X8AQ88-F1
#
_cell.length_a   1.000
_cell.length_b   1.000
_cell.length_c   1.000
_cell.angle_alpha   90.00
_cell.angle_beta   90.00
_cell.angle_gamma   90.00
#
_symmetry.space_group_name_H-M   'P 1'
#
loop_
_entity.id
_entity.type
_entity.pdbx_description
1 polymer ?
#
loop_
_entity_poly.entity_id
_entity_poly.type
_entity_poly.pdbx_seq_one_letter_code
_entity_poly.pdbx_strand_id
1 'polypeptide(L)'
;MLILWTAPDQAIWATRVKHLRVGLGRRLSSANRESLVKDLRRVLRPDYAARARALATQTTKPAESVTNAADLLENLVHPRRVR
;
A
#
# COMPACT_ATOMS: atom_id res chain seq x y z
N MET A 1 6.75 2.45 -6.49
CA MET A 1 6.18 3.65 -5.83
C MET A 1 7.18 4.29 -4.89
N LEU A 2 7.35 5.62 -4.92
CA LEU A 2 8.14 6.38 -3.95
C LEU A 2 7.20 7.18 -3.05
N ILE A 3 7.24 6.95 -1.74
CA ILE A 3 6.46 7.70 -0.75
C ILE A 3 7.37 8.73 -0.08
N LEU A 4 7.08 10.01 -0.29
CA LEU A 4 7.67 11.11 0.48
C LEU A 4 6.70 11.49 1.59
N TRP A 5 7.00 11.08 2.82
CA TRP A 5 6.08 11.22 3.94
C TRP A 5 6.38 12.44 4.80
N THR A 6 5.34 13.07 5.33
CA THR A 6 5.42 14.20 6.26
C THR A 6 4.89 13.84 7.65
N ALA A 7 3.92 12.93 7.73
CA ALA A 7 3.26 12.52 8.96
C ALA A 7 3.58 11.06 9.36
N PRO A 8 3.48 10.71 10.67
CA PRO A 8 3.82 9.37 11.16
C PRO A 8 2.98 8.22 10.56
N ASP A 9 1.69 8.43 10.32
CA ASP A 9 0.79 7.48 9.70
C ASP A 9 1.25 7.10 8.26
N GLN A 10 1.71 8.08 7.49
CA GLN A 10 2.29 7.85 6.17
C GLN A 10 3.62 7.09 6.26
N ALA A 11 4.41 7.30 7.32
CA ALA A 11 5.68 6.60 7.53
C ALA A 11 5.49 5.10 7.76
N ILE A 12 4.37 4.69 8.37
CA ILE A 12 3.99 3.28 8.54
C ILE A 12 3.82 2.62 7.17
N TRP A 13 3.07 3.25 6.26
CA TRP A 13 2.89 2.75 4.89
C TRP A 13 4.20 2.75 4.10
N ALA A 14 5.00 3.82 4.22
CA ALA A 14 6.34 3.93 3.63
C ALA A 14 7.28 2.78 4.05
N THR A 15 7.19 2.38 5.31
CA THR A 15 7.95 1.25 5.85
C THR A 15 7.46 -0.07 5.27
N ARG A 16 6.14 -0.28 5.22
CA ARG A 16 5.56 -1.52 4.65
C ARG A 16 5.93 -1.72 3.17
N VAL A 17 5.83 -0.69 2.32
CA VAL A 17 6.18 -0.80 0.89
C VAL A 17 7.67 -1.06 0.68
N LYS A 18 8.53 -0.54 1.58
CA LYS A 18 9.97 -0.79 1.58
C LYS A 18 10.29 -2.24 1.96
N HIS A 19 9.65 -2.78 3.01
CA HIS A 19 9.83 -4.18 3.41
C HIS A 19 9.37 -5.17 2.34
N LEU A 20 8.24 -4.89 1.69
CA LEU A 20 7.72 -5.69 0.58
C LEU A 20 8.53 -5.54 -0.71
N ARG A 21 9.51 -4.62 -0.75
CA ARG A 21 10.34 -4.29 -1.92
C ARG A 21 9.51 -3.93 -3.17
N VAL A 22 8.36 -3.30 -2.97
CA VAL A 22 7.49 -2.76 -4.05
C VAL A 22 7.57 -1.24 -4.15
N GLY A 23 8.33 -0.63 -3.24
CA GLY A 23 8.55 0.81 -3.23
C GLY A 23 9.67 1.23 -2.28
N LEU A 24 9.76 2.55 -2.11
CA LEU A 24 10.68 3.21 -1.18
C LEU A 24 9.91 4.26 -0.38
N GLY A 25 10.48 4.61 0.78
CA GLY A 25 9.95 5.61 1.69
C GLY A 25 11.05 6.54 2.17
N ARG A 26 10.78 7.85 2.17
CA ARG A 26 11.68 8.89 2.68
C ARG A 26 10.90 10.01 3.35
N ARG A 27 11.41 10.56 4.45
CA ARG A 27 10.84 11.76 5.05
C ARG A 27 11.04 12.93 4.10
N LEU A 28 9.98 13.66 3.75
CA LEU A 28 10.06 14.74 2.76
C LEU A 28 11.11 15.80 3.16
N SER A 29 11.19 16.15 4.44
CA SER A 29 12.16 17.12 4.96
C SER A 29 13.62 16.68 4.84
N SER A 30 13.91 15.41 4.56
CA SER A 30 15.27 14.90 4.31
C SER A 30 15.53 14.57 2.85
N ALA A 31 14.59 14.91 1.95
CA ALA A 31 14.78 14.75 0.51
C ALA A 31 15.52 15.95 -0.08
N ASN A 32 16.40 15.65 -1.02
CA ASN A 32 17.10 16.61 -1.87
C ASN A 32 17.16 16.05 -3.31
N ARG A 33 17.64 16.84 -4.26
CA ARG A 33 17.70 16.43 -5.68
C ARG A 33 18.42 15.10 -5.88
N GLU A 34 19.57 14.91 -5.25
CA GLU A 34 20.40 13.72 -5.39
C GLU A 34 19.69 12.47 -4.85
N SER A 35 19.16 12.54 -3.64
CA SER A 35 18.41 11.44 -3.03
C SER A 35 17.13 11.11 -3.79
N LEU A 36 16.42 12.13 -4.30
CA LEU A 36 15.22 11.93 -5.11
C LEU A 36 15.55 11.20 -6.41
N VAL A 37 16.57 11.64 -7.16
CA VAL A 37 16.99 10.98 -8.40
C VAL A 37 17.44 9.55 -8.13
N LYS A 38 18.19 9.32 -7.04
CA LYS A 38 18.62 7.98 -6.62
C LYS A 38 17.43 7.07 -6.31
N ASP A 39 16.47 7.56 -5.56
CA ASP A 39 15.29 6.79 -5.15
C ASP A 39 14.37 6.49 -6.34
N LEU A 40 14.18 7.46 -7.26
CA LEU A 40 13.43 7.27 -8.50
C LEU A 40 14.07 6.23 -9.42
N ARG A 41 15.38 6.34 -9.68
CA ARG A 41 16.11 5.34 -10.48
C ARG A 41 15.99 3.94 -9.89
N ARG A 42 16.05 3.83 -8.56
CA ARG A 42 15.91 2.54 -7.88
C ARG A 42 14.51 1.96 -8.06
N VAL A 43 13.45 2.75 -7.84
CA VAL A 43 12.08 2.24 -7.89
C VAL A 43 11.56 1.96 -9.30
N LEU A 44 12.17 2.57 -10.32
CA LEU A 44 11.86 2.32 -11.73
C LEU A 44 12.51 1.05 -12.29
N ARG A 45 13.36 0.36 -11.52
CA ARG A 45 13.97 -0.90 -11.98
C ARG A 45 12.89 -1.96 -12.22
N PRO A 46 13.06 -2.82 -13.25
CA PRO A 46 12.07 -3.85 -13.59
C PRO A 46 11.71 -4.80 -12.44
N ASP A 47 12.64 -5.07 -11.53
CA ASP A 47 12.41 -5.96 -10.39
C ASP A 47 11.36 -5.41 -9.41
N TYR A 48 11.28 -4.08 -9.24
CA TYR A 48 10.23 -3.46 -8.44
C TYR A 48 8.85 -3.61 -9.11
N ALA A 49 8.78 -3.45 -10.44
CA ALA A 49 7.53 -3.65 -11.19
C ALA A 49 7.06 -5.11 -11.15
N ALA A 50 7.98 -6.07 -11.33
CA ALA A 50 7.68 -7.49 -11.24
C ALA A 50 7.18 -7.87 -9.83
N ARG A 51 7.83 -7.39 -8.77
CA ARG A 51 7.38 -7.61 -7.39
C ARG A 51 6.02 -6.98 -7.10
N ALA A 52 5.78 -5.77 -7.59
CA ALA A 52 4.48 -5.11 -7.44
C ALA A 52 3.35 -5.92 -8.10
N ARG A 53 3.59 -6.47 -9.30
CA ARG A 53 2.63 -7.35 -9.99
C ARG A 53 2.40 -8.65 -9.21
N ALA A 54 3.46 -9.29 -8.73
CA ALA A 54 3.36 -10.52 -7.93
C ALA A 54 2.67 -10.30 -6.57
N LEU A 55 2.78 -9.10 -5.99
CA LEU A 55 2.02 -8.74 -4.79
C LEU A 55 0.54 -8.52 -5.11
N ALA A 56 0.23 -7.87 -6.23
CA ALA A 56 -1.15 -7.60 -6.64
C ALA A 56 -1.97 -8.88 -6.86
N THR A 57 -1.34 -10.01 -7.23
CA THR A 57 -2.05 -11.29 -7.35
C THR A 57 -2.41 -11.91 -5.99
N GLN A 58 -1.85 -11.40 -4.89
CA GLN A 58 -2.10 -11.88 -3.52
C GLN A 58 -3.08 -10.97 -2.76
N THR A 59 -3.55 -9.88 -3.37
CA THR A 59 -4.51 -8.97 -2.76
C THR A 59 -5.95 -9.35 -3.13
N THR A 60 -6.89 -9.13 -2.22
CA THR A 60 -8.33 -9.28 -2.47
C THR A 60 -8.76 -8.47 -3.68
N LYS A 61 -9.57 -9.08 -4.55
CA LYS A 61 -10.04 -8.36 -5.75
C LYS A 61 -10.93 -7.19 -5.34
N PRO A 62 -10.91 -6.06 -6.08
CA PRO A 62 -11.75 -4.91 -5.75
C PRO A 62 -13.23 -5.25 -5.58
N ALA A 63 -13.79 -6.10 -6.46
CA ALA A 63 -15.20 -6.52 -6.38
C ALA A 63 -15.49 -7.33 -5.11
N GLU A 64 -14.61 -8.25 -4.73
CA GLU A 64 -14.74 -9.05 -3.51
C GLU A 64 -14.69 -8.16 -2.26
N SER A 65 -13.81 -7.15 -2.24
CA SER A 65 -13.74 -6.17 -1.14
C SER A 65 -15.02 -5.35 -0.99
N VAL A 66 -15.66 -4.95 -2.10
CA VAL A 66 -16.92 -4.20 -2.09
C VAL A 66 -18.05 -5.06 -1.53
N THR A 67 -18.20 -6.29 -2.02
CA THR A 67 -19.21 -7.23 -1.51
C THR A 67 -19.01 -7.51 -0.02
N ASN A 68 -17.79 -7.83 0.40
CA ASN A 68 -17.48 -8.10 1.81
C ASN A 68 -17.83 -6.90 2.71
N ALA A 69 -17.56 -5.66 2.25
CA ALA A 69 -17.89 -4.46 3.02
C ALA A 69 -19.41 -4.29 3.17
N ALA A 70 -20.18 -4.51 2.11
CA ALA A 70 -21.63 -4.47 2.16
C ALA A 70 -22.19 -5.54 3.10
N ASP A 71 -21.74 -6.79 2.96
CA ASP A 71 -22.16 -7.91 3.81
C ASP A 71 -21.89 -7.62 5.29
N LEU A 72 -20.72 -7.05 5.63
CA LEU A 72 -20.38 -6.68 7.00
C LEU A 72 -21.34 -5.61 7.56
N LEU A 73 -21.69 -4.60 6.77
CA LEU A 73 -22.64 -3.57 7.18
C LEU A 73 -24.05 -4.13 7.36
N GLU A 74 -24.53 -4.94 6.41
CA GLU A 74 -25.86 -5.55 6.46
C GLU A 74 -26.02 -6.48 7.67
N ASN A 75 -24.99 -7.26 8.00
CA ASN A 75 -24.98 -8.14 9.17
C ASN A 75 -24.95 -7.38 10.50
N LEU A 76 -24.37 -6.18 10.55
CA LEU A 76 -24.37 -5.34 11.77
C LEU A 76 -25.77 -4.79 12.07
N VAL A 77 -26.57 -4.48 11.04
CA VAL A 77 -27.91 -3.92 11.19
C VAL A 77 -29.02 -4.97 11.23
N HIS A 78 -28.73 -6.20 10.78
CA HIS A 78 -29.60 -7.37 10.94
C HIS A 78 -29.00 -8.34 11.97
N PRO A 79 -29.18 -8.12 13.28
CA PRO A 79 -28.79 -9.12 14.27
C PRO A 79 -29.50 -10.42 13.90
N ARG A 80 -28.72 -11.48 13.63
CA ARG A 80 -29.23 -12.84 13.42
C ARG A 80 -30.33 -13.08 14.46
N ARG A 81 -31.58 -13.26 14.02
CA ARG A 81 -32.64 -13.76 14.90
C ARG A 81 -32.12 -15.09 15.46
N VAL A 82 -31.69 -15.08 16.70
CA VAL A 82 -31.50 -16.28 17.51
C VAL A 82 -32.88 -16.94 17.52
N ARG A 83 -33.00 -18.07 16.83
CA ARG A 83 -34.11 -19.00 17.04
C ARG A 83 -33.82 -19.84 18.26
#